data_AF-A0AA91U5Y1-F1
#
_entry.id   AF-A0AA91U5Y1-F1
#
_cell.length_a   1.000
_cell.length_b   1.000
_cell.length_c   1.000
_cell.angle_alpha   90.00
_cell.angle_beta   90.00
_cell.angle_gamma   90.00
#
_symmetry.space_group_name_H-M   'P 1'
#
loop_
_entity.id
_entity.type
_entity.pdbx_description
1 polymer ?
#
loop_
_entity_poly.entity_id
_entity_poly.type
_entity_poly.pdbx_seq_one_letter_code
_entity_poly.pdbx_strand_id
1 'polypeptide(L)'
;MSNKFESIPIDDDTNILVQVEAKLGDYEILYQKWAWESVVAESFIFKTEDVSNLSENELEKTVRESPLVKTDSKLTFSKTELGFTFVNFNFN
;
A
#
# COMPACT_ATOMS: atom_id res chain seq x y z
N MET A 1 6.72 20.07 2.99
CA MET A 1 6.36 18.65 3.20
C MET A 1 5.41 18.31 2.07
N SER A 2 5.64 17.21 1.36
CA SER A 2 4.90 16.92 0.14
C SER A 2 3.55 16.31 0.50
N ASN A 3 2.46 17.02 0.21
CA ASN A 3 1.07 16.60 0.43
C ASN A 3 0.63 15.46 -0.53
N LYS A 4 1.53 14.52 -0.83
CA LYS A 4 1.40 13.54 -1.92
C LYS A 4 0.26 12.55 -1.67
N PHE A 5 -0.07 12.32 -0.41
CA PHE A 5 -1.01 11.31 0.04
C PHE A 5 -2.18 11.86 0.90
N GLU A 6 -2.36 13.19 0.96
CA GLU A 6 -3.44 13.82 1.75
C GLU A 6 -4.85 13.49 1.24
N SER A 7 -4.99 13.10 -0.04
CA SER A 7 -6.27 12.82 -0.68
C SER A 7 -6.62 11.33 -0.76
N ILE A 8 -5.96 10.47 0.02
CA ILE A 8 -6.31 9.06 0.02
C ILE A 8 -7.67 8.90 0.72
N PRO A 9 -8.70 8.39 0.01
CA PRO A 9 -9.99 8.13 0.62
C PRO A 9 -9.81 7.00 1.64
N ILE A 10 -10.23 7.26 2.86
CA ILE A 10 -10.39 6.24 3.89
C ILE A 10 -11.86 5.87 3.86
N ASP A 11 -12.15 4.60 3.62
CA ASP A 11 -13.52 4.08 3.73
C ASP A 11 -13.98 4.22 5.18
N ASP A 12 -15.21 4.69 5.43
CA ASP A 12 -15.69 5.05 6.79
C ASP A 12 -15.65 3.86 7.76
N ASP A 13 -15.74 2.64 7.23
CA ASP A 13 -15.68 1.40 8.01
C ASP A 13 -14.24 0.88 8.25
N THR A 14 -13.24 1.50 7.63
CA THR A 14 -11.83 1.12 7.74
C THR A 14 -11.13 1.94 8.81
N ASN A 15 -10.70 1.27 9.89
CA ASN A 15 -9.93 1.91 10.93
C ASN A 15 -8.44 1.88 10.61
N ILE A 16 -7.85 3.03 10.31
CA ILE A 16 -6.41 3.17 10.13
C ILE A 16 -5.72 3.13 11.51
N LEU A 17 -4.95 2.07 11.76
CA LEU A 17 -4.19 1.87 13.00
C LEU A 17 -2.84 2.57 12.96
N VAL A 18 -2.20 2.56 11.79
CA VAL A 18 -0.90 3.19 11.55
C VAL A 18 -0.90 3.80 10.16
N GLN A 19 -0.34 4.99 10.02
CA GLN A 19 -0.12 5.64 8.73
C GLN A 19 1.22 6.37 8.77
N VAL A 20 2.11 6.04 7.83
CA VAL A 20 3.46 6.62 7.76
C VAL A 20 3.89 6.78 6.31
N GLU A 21 4.30 7.99 5.93
CA GLU A 21 4.99 8.22 4.67
C GLU A 21 6.41 7.67 4.76
N ALA A 22 6.78 6.83 3.82
CA ALA A 22 8.04 6.12 3.81
C ALA A 22 8.61 6.00 2.39
N LYS A 23 9.80 5.43 2.30
CA LYS A 23 10.41 5.05 1.02
C LYS A 23 10.61 3.54 0.98
N LEU A 24 10.26 2.94 -0.15
CA LEU A 24 10.53 1.55 -0.47
C LEU A 24 11.42 1.51 -1.71
N GLY A 25 12.71 1.28 -1.50
CA GLY A 25 13.71 1.52 -2.54
C GLY A 25 13.70 2.98 -2.98
N ASP A 26 13.49 3.19 -4.28
CA ASP A 26 13.39 4.53 -4.90
C ASP A 26 11.98 5.12 -4.89
N TYR A 27 10.97 4.35 -4.45
CA TYR A 27 9.57 4.77 -4.49
C TYR A 27 9.15 5.42 -3.17
N GLU A 28 8.50 6.59 -3.26
CA GLU A 28 7.77 7.17 -2.15
C GLU A 28 6.43 6.45 -1.99
N ILE A 29 6.16 5.96 -0.78
CA ILE A 29 4.96 5.22 -0.46
C ILE A 29 4.28 5.77 0.79
N LEU A 30 2.98 5.53 0.91
CA LEU A 30 2.32 5.56 2.19
C LEU A 30 2.17 4.13 2.69
N TYR A 31 2.78 3.84 3.84
CA TYR A 31 2.49 2.62 4.59
C TYR A 31 1.27 2.85 5.46
N GLN A 32 0.30 1.96 5.36
CA GLN A 32 -0.85 1.92 6.25
C GLN A 32 -0.99 0.54 6.89
N LYS A 33 -1.37 0.52 8.16
CA LYS A 33 -1.93 -0.65 8.81
C LYS A 33 -3.37 -0.34 9.16
N TRP A 34 -4.28 -1.23 8.80
CA TRP A 34 -5.70 -0.99 8.96
C TRP A 34 -6.41 -2.23 9.49
N ALA A 35 -7.57 -1.98 10.09
CA ALA A 35 -8.53 -2.99 10.49
C ALA A 35 -9.86 -2.68 9.82
N TRP A 36 -10.43 -3.67 9.15
CA TRP A 36 -11.76 -3.60 8.56
C TRP A 36 -12.54 -4.83 9.01
N GLU A 37 -13.64 -4.59 9.71
CA GLU A 37 -14.39 -5.61 10.43
C GLU A 37 -13.50 -6.52 11.32
N SER A 38 -13.31 -7.78 10.91
CA SER A 38 -12.47 -8.76 11.63
C SER A 38 -11.11 -8.99 10.95
N VAL A 39 -10.82 -8.31 9.85
CA VAL A 39 -9.58 -8.45 9.09
C VAL A 39 -8.61 -7.34 9.47
N VAL A 40 -7.38 -7.71 9.82
CA VAL A 40 -6.27 -6.77 9.97
C VAL A 40 -5.28 -6.99 8.85
N ALA A 41 -4.89 -5.92 8.17
CA ALA A 41 -3.94 -5.99 7.07
C ALA A 41 -3.08 -4.73 7.00
N GLU A 42 -2.11 -4.79 6.10
CA GLU A 42 -1.17 -3.73 5.83
C GLU A 42 -1.19 -3.38 4.34
N SER A 43 -0.89 -2.14 4.02
CA SER A 43 -0.87 -1.63 2.65
C SER A 43 0.35 -0.78 2.40
N PHE A 44 0.97 -0.97 1.24
CA PHE A 44 1.82 0.03 0.63
C PHE A 44 1.04 0.72 -0.47
N ILE A 45 0.97 2.04 -0.39
CA ILE A 45 0.20 2.86 -1.32
C ILE A 45 1.17 3.70 -2.12
N PHE A 46 1.18 3.46 -3.41
CA PHE A 46 1.99 4.15 -4.38
C PHE A 46 1.12 5.15 -5.12
N LYS A 47 1.73 6.22 -5.62
CA LYS A 47 1.11 6.95 -6.72
C LYS A 47 1.17 6.08 -7.97
N THR A 48 0.04 5.95 -8.66
CA THR A 48 -0.06 5.12 -9.87
C THR A 48 0.88 5.60 -10.97
N GLU A 49 1.14 6.91 -11.09
CA GLU A 49 2.12 7.45 -12.05
C GLU A 49 3.53 6.90 -11.81
N ASP A 50 3.96 6.78 -10.55
CA ASP A 50 5.31 6.37 -10.16
C ASP A 50 5.59 4.89 -10.45
N VAL A 51 4.54 4.07 -10.49
CA VAL A 51 4.62 2.61 -10.75
C VAL A 51 3.93 2.19 -12.04
N SER A 52 3.53 3.15 -12.88
CA SER A 52 2.79 2.89 -14.12
C SER A 52 3.58 2.10 -15.15
N ASN A 53 4.92 2.15 -15.06
CA ASN A 53 5.85 1.42 -15.89
C ASN A 53 6.16 0.01 -15.38
N LEU A 54 5.70 -0.36 -14.17
CA LEU A 54 5.92 -1.68 -13.60
C LEU A 54 4.76 -2.62 -13.91
N SER A 55 5.08 -3.86 -14.25
CA SER A 55 4.12 -4.95 -14.21
C SER A 55 3.77 -5.34 -12.76
N GLU A 56 2.63 -6.01 -12.56
CA GLU A 56 2.24 -6.51 -11.22
C GLU A 56 3.31 -7.42 -10.61
N ASN A 57 3.97 -8.25 -11.44
CA ASN A 57 5.07 -9.12 -10.99
C ASN A 57 6.31 -8.33 -10.53
N GLU A 58 6.61 -7.19 -11.17
CA GLU A 58 7.71 -6.32 -10.75
C GLU A 58 7.35 -5.57 -9.48
N LEU A 59 6.12 -5.07 -9.38
CA LEU A 59 5.62 -4.41 -8.18
C LEU A 59 5.57 -5.38 -6.98
N GLU A 60 5.16 -6.63 -7.19
CA GLU A 60 5.22 -7.68 -6.18
C GLU A 60 6.65 -7.88 -5.66
N LYS A 61 7.64 -7.97 -6.56
CA LYS A 61 9.04 -8.11 -6.16
C LYS A 61 9.49 -6.93 -5.30
N THR A 62 9.23 -5.70 -5.74
CA THR A 62 9.55 -4.48 -4.99
C THR A 62 8.90 -4.48 -3.60
N VAL A 63 7.62 -4.84 -3.52
CA VAL A 63 6.89 -4.92 -2.24
C VAL A 63 7.51 -5.96 -1.30
N ARG A 64 7.89 -7.12 -1.83
CA ARG A 64 8.53 -8.21 -1.07
C ARG A 64 9.98 -7.93 -0.65
N GLU A 65 10.63 -6.89 -1.16
CA GLU A 65 11.92 -6.43 -0.62
C GLU A 65 11.77 -5.83 0.78
N SER A 66 10.56 -5.41 1.16
CA SER A 66 10.29 -4.92 2.50
C SER A 66 10.29 -6.04 3.54
N PRO A 67 10.99 -5.88 4.68
CA PRO A 67 10.94 -6.84 5.77
C PRO A 67 9.56 -6.91 6.46
N LEU A 68 8.65 -5.99 6.13
CA LEU A 68 7.29 -5.98 6.66
C LEU A 68 6.39 -7.04 6.02
N VAL A 69 6.68 -7.45 4.78
CA VAL A 69 5.84 -8.41 4.06
C VAL A 69 6.22 -9.82 4.48
N LYS A 70 5.28 -10.57 5.08
CA LYS A 70 5.53 -11.97 5.45
C LYS A 70 5.72 -12.82 4.20
N THR A 71 6.61 -13.79 4.26
CA THR A 71 6.96 -14.67 3.11
C THR A 71 5.75 -15.36 2.50
N ASP A 72 4.82 -15.82 3.33
CA ASP A 72 3.58 -16.51 2.95
C ASP A 72 2.39 -15.56 2.74
N SER A 73 2.60 -14.25 2.86
CA SER A 73 1.55 -13.28 2.62
C SER A 73 1.07 -13.36 1.18
N LYS A 74 -0.26 -13.45 1.03
CA LYS A 74 -0.94 -13.10 -0.21
C LYS A 74 -0.86 -11.59 -0.40
N LEU A 75 -0.63 -11.17 -1.64
CA LEU A 75 -0.69 -9.76 -2.01
C LEU A 75 -1.95 -9.56 -2.86
N THR A 76 -2.65 -8.45 -2.64
CA THR A 76 -3.70 -7.98 -3.56
C THR A 76 -3.36 -6.58 -4.05
N PHE A 77 -3.70 -6.32 -5.31
CA PHE A 77 -3.39 -5.07 -5.99
C PHE A 77 -4.71 -4.39 -6.35
N SER A 78 -4.88 -3.14 -5.95
CA SER A 78 -6.02 -2.32 -6.36
C SER A 78 -5.56 -0.95 -6.82
N LYS A 79 -6.19 -0.46 -7.89
CA LYS A 79 -5.95 0.88 -8.43
C LYS A 79 -7.20 1.72 -8.20
N THR A 80 -7.01 2.94 -7.74
CA THR A 80 -8.11 3.88 -7.49
C THR A 80 -8.19 4.91 -8.61
N GLU A 81 -9.38 5.46 -8.85
CA GLU A 81 -9.62 6.54 -9.82
C GLU A 81 -8.86 7.82 -9.46
N LEU A 82 -8.48 7.99 -8.19
CA LEU A 82 -7.68 9.11 -7.68
C LEU A 82 -6.18 8.98 -8.00
N GLY A 83 -5.76 7.92 -8.71
CA GLY A 83 -4.39 7.75 -9.14
C GLY A 83 -3.47 7.16 -8.09
N PHE A 84 -4.00 6.35 -7.18
CA PHE A 84 -3.21 5.56 -6.23
C PHE A 84 -3.31 4.06 -6.52
N THR A 85 -2.19 3.35 -6.35
CA THR A 85 -2.08 1.89 -6.42
C THR A 85 -1.81 1.37 -5.02
N PHE A 86 -2.72 0.54 -4.51
CA PHE A 86 -2.63 -0.11 -3.21
C PHE A 86 -2.13 -1.53 -3.41
N VAL A 87 -1.14 -1.89 -2.59
CA VAL A 87 -0.69 -3.28 -2.45
C VAL A 87 -0.94 -3.71 -1.02
N ASN A 88 -1.94 -4.55 -0.84
CA ASN A 88 -2.37 -5.03 0.46
C ASN A 88 -1.72 -6.38 0.76
N PHE A 89 -1.27 -6.57 1.99
CA PHE A 89 -0.54 -7.75 2.44
C PHE A 89 -0.80 -8.01 3.94
N ASN A 90 -0.30 -9.13 4.44
CA ASN A 90 -0.40 -9.62 5.81
C ASN A 90 -1.83 -9.76 6.35
N PHE A 91 -2.80 -10.08 5.48
CA PHE A 91 -4.20 -10.32 5.88
C PHE A 91 -4.30 -11.40 6.96
N ASN A 92 -4.93 -11.05 8.07
CA ASN A 92 -5.15 -11.92 9.22
C ASN A 92 -6.56 -11.75 9.79
#